data_AF-A0A935AC76-F1
#
_entry.id   AF-A0A935AC76-F1
#
_cell.length_a   1.000
_cell.length_b   1.000
_cell.length_c   1.000
_cell.angle_alpha   90.00
_cell.angle_beta   90.00
_cell.angle_gamma   90.00
#
_symmetry.space_group_name_H-M   'P 1'
#
loop_
_entity.id
_entity.type
_entity.pdbx_description
1 polymer ?
#
loop_
_entity_poly.entity_id
_entity_poly.type
_entity_poly.pdbx_seq_one_letter_code
_entity_poly.pdbx_strand_id
1 'polypeptide(L)'
;MTGSVKKMTEREQILKAMQSLPAGGHFVWDGKDEDDRPATEEELRAGVEASRRGRGRPSGTGSKEQVAIRIDRDVLAAFRAGGAGWQTRMNDALREWLKDHSAP
;
A
#
# COMPACT_ATOMS: atom_id res chain seq x y z
N MET A 1 1.63 55.81 30.72
CA MET A 1 2.09 54.89 29.65
C MET A 1 3.05 53.90 30.28
N THR A 2 2.77 52.60 30.22
CA THR A 2 3.72 51.48 30.10
C THR A 2 2.96 50.17 30.29
N GLY A 3 2.59 49.51 29.18
CA GLY A 3 1.96 48.19 29.19
C GLY A 3 3.01 47.10 29.38
N SER A 4 2.76 46.19 30.32
CA SER A 4 3.62 45.04 30.58
C SER A 4 3.55 44.06 29.39
N VAL A 5 4.66 43.90 28.68
CA VAL A 5 4.77 42.97 27.55
C VAL A 5 4.77 41.53 28.09
N LYS A 6 3.77 40.73 27.72
CA LYS A 6 3.74 39.29 28.05
C LYS A 6 4.93 38.59 27.38
N LYS A 7 5.80 37.96 28.18
CA LYS A 7 6.88 37.11 27.66
C LYS A 7 6.28 35.78 27.16
N MET A 8 6.70 35.33 25.97
CA MET A 8 6.27 34.05 25.40
C MET A 8 6.65 32.89 26.32
N THR A 9 5.74 31.93 26.45
CA THR A 9 5.97 30.71 27.21
C THR A 9 6.98 29.80 26.51
N GLU A 10 7.67 28.94 27.26
CA GLU A 10 8.69 28.01 26.74
C GLU A 10 8.12 27.10 25.63
N ARG A 11 6.85 26.69 25.76
CA ARG A 11 6.13 25.90 24.75
C ARG A 11 5.90 26.66 23.43
N GLU A 12 5.57 27.95 23.48
CA GLU A 12 5.40 28.77 22.27
C GLU A 12 6.74 28.99 21.56
N GLN A 13 7.83 29.13 22.32
CA GLN A 13 9.17 29.26 21.77
C GLN A 13 9.60 27.97 21.05
N ILE A 14 9.33 26.80 21.65
CA ILE A 14 9.60 25.49 21.03
C ILE A 14 8.78 25.30 19.75
N LEU A 15 7.47 25.59 19.78
CA LEU A 15 6.60 25.45 18.61
C LEU A 15 7.03 26.37 17.45
N LYS A 16 7.46 27.59 17.76
CA LYS A 16 7.97 28.53 16.75
C LYS A 16 9.30 28.07 16.15
N ALA A 17 10.19 27.49 16.95
CA ALA A 17 11.46 26.93 16.49
C ALA A 17 11.26 25.68 15.60
N MET A 18 10.25 24.85 15.88
CA MET A 18 9.89 23.72 15.01
C MET A 18 9.25 24.18 13.68
N GLN A 19 8.58 25.34 13.67
CA GLN A 19 7.85 25.85 12.50
C GLN A 19 8.78 26.54 11.48
N SER A 20 9.95 27.02 11.91
CA SER A 20 11.01 27.48 11.00
C SER A 20 11.90 26.30 10.62
N LEU A 21 11.76 25.79 9.39
CA LEU A 21 12.78 24.89 8.86
C LEU A 21 14.13 25.64 8.83
N PRO A 22 15.21 25.09 9.40
CA PRO A 22 16.53 25.67 9.20
C PRO A 22 16.85 25.65 7.71
N ALA A 23 17.52 26.69 7.20
CA ALA A 23 17.77 26.88 5.76
C ALA A 23 18.57 25.73 5.08
N GLY A 24 19.06 24.75 5.84
CA GLY A 24 19.82 23.59 5.37
C GLY A 24 19.12 22.22 5.47
N GLY A 25 17.82 22.16 5.81
CA GLY A 25 17.13 20.89 6.01
C GLY A 25 17.43 20.21 7.35
N HIS A 26 16.67 19.18 7.70
CA HIS A 26 16.74 18.51 9.01
C HIS A 26 17.82 17.44 9.11
N PHE A 27 18.51 17.13 8.00
CA PHE A 27 19.47 16.04 7.94
C PHE A 27 20.69 16.46 7.13
N VAL A 28 21.84 16.53 7.80
CA VAL A 28 23.16 16.70 7.20
C VAL A 28 23.89 15.40 7.44
N TRP A 29 24.23 14.70 6.36
CA TRP A 29 24.99 13.45 6.41
C TRP A 29 26.35 13.69 7.06
N ASP A 30 26.71 12.88 8.05
CA ASP A 30 27.92 13.09 8.87
C ASP A 30 29.19 12.45 8.28
N GLY A 31 29.07 11.79 7.12
CA GLY A 31 30.18 11.19 6.39
C GLY A 31 30.69 9.87 6.97
N LYS A 32 30.04 9.32 8.01
CA LYS A 32 30.50 8.09 8.68
C LYS A 32 29.92 6.82 8.12
N ASP A 33 28.67 6.86 7.66
CA ASP A 33 27.97 5.71 7.09
C ASP A 33 27.42 6.05 5.71
N GLU A 34 27.92 5.39 4.67
CA GLU A 34 27.51 5.63 3.28
C GLU A 34 26.04 5.23 3.03
N ASP A 35 25.46 4.33 3.83
CA ASP A 35 24.06 3.92 3.74
C ASP A 35 23.09 5.00 4.29
N ASP A 36 23.58 5.89 5.16
CA ASP A 36 22.82 6.99 5.73
C ASP A 36 22.82 8.26 4.85
N ARG A 37 23.53 8.25 3.71
CA ARG A 37 23.58 9.43 2.83
C ARG A 37 22.21 9.67 2.19
N PRO A 38 21.78 10.94 2.04
CA PRO A 38 20.58 11.21 1.26
C PRO A 38 20.79 10.73 -0.17
N ALA A 39 19.76 10.10 -0.74
CA ALA A 39 19.76 9.72 -2.15
C ALA A 39 19.98 10.97 -3.00
N THR A 40 20.82 10.86 -4.01
CA THR A 40 20.92 11.89 -5.05
C THR A 40 19.59 11.99 -5.80
N GLU A 41 19.34 13.13 -6.44
CA GLU A 41 18.14 13.34 -7.27
C GLU A 41 18.00 12.26 -8.36
N GLU A 42 19.12 11.82 -8.93
CA GLU A 42 19.14 10.75 -9.95
C GLU A 42 18.77 9.39 -9.36
N GLU A 43 19.32 9.03 -8.19
CA GLU A 43 18.99 7.79 -7.48
C GLU A 43 17.52 7.76 -7.04
N LEU A 44 17.02 8.90 -6.55
CA LEU A 44 15.62 9.05 -6.17
C LEU A 44 14.70 8.86 -7.37
N ARG A 45 15.02 9.49 -8.50
CA ARG A 45 14.27 9.35 -9.75
C ARG A 45 14.29 7.91 -10.26
N ALA A 46 15.46 7.27 -10.28
CA ALA A 46 15.62 5.88 -10.69
C ALA A 46 14.81 4.93 -9.79
N GLY A 47 14.81 5.15 -8.47
CA GLY A 47 14.01 4.38 -7.51
C GLY A 47 12.50 4.54 -7.73
N VAL A 48 12.04 5.76 -8.01
CA VAL A 48 10.62 6.03 -8.36
C VAL A 48 10.24 5.35 -9.67
N GLU A 49 11.07 5.43 -10.71
CA GLU A 49 10.84 4.75 -11.99
C GLU A 49 10.82 3.23 -11.85
N ALA A 50 11.76 2.65 -11.10
CA ALA A 50 11.81 1.22 -10.81
C ALA A 50 10.55 0.77 -10.05
N SER A 51 10.11 1.55 -9.06
CA SER A 51 8.87 1.28 -8.32
C SER A 51 7.63 1.36 -9.20
N ARG A 52 7.59 2.25 -10.20
CA ARG A 52 6.47 2.34 -11.16
C ARG A 52 6.40 1.12 -12.09
N ARG A 53 7.53 0.50 -12.45
CA ARG A 53 7.57 -0.68 -13.32
C ARG A 53 7.09 -1.97 -12.64
N GLY A 54 7.10 -2.02 -11.29
CA GLY A 54 6.79 -3.24 -10.52
C GLY A 54 5.56 -3.19 -9.60
N ARG A 55 4.94 -2.02 -9.38
CA ARG A 55 3.76 -1.89 -8.49
C ARG A 55 2.46 -1.87 -9.28
N GLY A 56 1.97 -3.06 -9.60
CA GLY A 56 0.62 -3.27 -10.10
C GLY A 56 0.07 -4.59 -9.57
N ARG A 57 -1.18 -4.60 -9.13
CA ARG A 57 -1.91 -5.83 -8.82
C ARG A 57 -1.90 -6.71 -10.09
N PRO A 58 -1.71 -8.04 -9.99
CA PRO A 58 -1.71 -8.90 -11.17
C PRO A 58 -2.91 -8.62 -12.08
N SER A 59 -2.66 -8.52 -13.38
CA SER A 59 -3.72 -8.36 -14.37
C SER A 59 -4.78 -9.46 -14.18
N GLY A 60 -6.04 -9.05 -14.00
CA GLY A 60 -7.16 -9.99 -13.82
C GLY A 60 -7.77 -10.06 -12.42
N THR A 61 -7.27 -9.33 -11.42
CA THR A 61 -7.93 -9.23 -10.11
C THR A 61 -9.21 -8.39 -10.10
N GLY A 62 -9.51 -7.68 -11.20
CA GLY A 62 -10.68 -6.80 -11.30
C GLY A 62 -11.98 -7.49 -11.73
N SER A 63 -11.92 -8.73 -12.23
CA SER A 63 -13.11 -9.43 -12.76
C SER A 63 -13.73 -10.43 -11.79
N LYS A 64 -13.09 -10.67 -10.64
CA LYS A 64 -13.57 -11.61 -9.62
C LYS A 64 -14.11 -10.83 -8.44
N GLU A 65 -15.37 -11.06 -8.12
CA GLU A 65 -16.01 -10.53 -6.92
C GLU A 65 -15.88 -11.54 -5.78
N GLN A 66 -15.45 -11.08 -4.59
CA GLN A 66 -15.42 -11.92 -3.41
C GLN A 66 -16.78 -11.87 -2.72
N VAL A 67 -17.49 -12.99 -2.72
CA VAL A 67 -18.80 -13.14 -2.07
C VAL A 67 -18.73 -14.17 -0.94
N ALA A 68 -19.52 -13.95 0.10
CA ALA A 68 -19.69 -14.93 1.18
C ALA A 68 -20.91 -15.81 0.90
N ILE A 69 -20.68 -17.03 0.40
CA ILE A 69 -21.73 -18.03 0.11
C ILE A 69 -21.54 -19.27 0.97
N ARG A 70 -22.65 -19.93 1.32
CA ARG A 70 -22.62 -21.25 1.96
C ARG A 70 -22.68 -22.32 0.88
N ILE A 71 -21.73 -23.26 0.92
CA ILE A 71 -21.66 -24.43 0.04
C ILE A 71 -21.69 -25.67 0.92
N ASP A 72 -22.34 -26.73 0.44
CA ASP A 72 -22.38 -28.01 1.11
C ASP A 72 -20.97 -28.59 1.32
N ARG A 73 -20.80 -29.28 2.45
CA ARG A 73 -19.48 -29.72 2.93
C ARG A 73 -18.83 -30.75 2.01
N ASP A 74 -19.62 -31.66 1.46
CA ASP A 74 -19.22 -32.70 0.54
C ASP A 74 -18.75 -32.14 -0.81
N VAL A 75 -19.50 -31.18 -1.37
CA VAL A 75 -19.11 -30.45 -2.59
C VAL A 75 -17.79 -29.73 -2.38
N LEU A 76 -17.65 -29.00 -1.27
CA LEU A 76 -16.41 -28.30 -0.95
C LEU A 76 -15.23 -29.26 -0.75
N ALA A 77 -15.47 -30.40 -0.12
CA ALA A 77 -14.46 -31.44 0.09
C ALA A 77 -13.99 -32.04 -1.26
N ALA A 78 -14.91 -32.31 -2.19
CA ALA A 78 -14.59 -32.84 -3.51
C ALA A 78 -13.65 -31.91 -4.29
N PHE A 79 -13.92 -30.60 -4.31
CA PHE A 79 -13.03 -29.65 -4.98
C PHE A 79 -11.67 -29.54 -4.31
N ARG A 80 -11.64 -29.48 -2.97
CA ARG A 80 -10.41 -29.38 -2.16
C ARG A 80 -9.50 -30.60 -2.32
N ALA A 81 -10.08 -31.79 -2.49
CA ALA A 81 -9.32 -33.02 -2.71
C ALA A 81 -8.43 -32.94 -3.97
N GLY A 82 -8.82 -32.13 -4.97
CA GLY A 82 -8.00 -31.88 -6.15
C GLY A 82 -6.78 -30.96 -5.91
N GLY A 83 -6.50 -30.56 -4.67
CA GLY A 83 -5.31 -29.77 -4.31
C GLY A 83 -5.35 -28.32 -4.77
N ALA A 84 -4.18 -27.74 -5.02
CA ALA A 84 -4.03 -26.33 -5.41
C ALA A 84 -4.90 -25.98 -6.63
N GLY A 85 -5.43 -24.75 -6.63
CA GLY A 85 -6.32 -24.27 -7.70
C GLY A 85 -7.77 -24.78 -7.63
N TRP A 86 -8.19 -25.42 -6.54
CA TRP A 86 -9.57 -25.92 -6.40
C TRP A 86 -10.65 -24.84 -6.54
N GLN A 87 -10.38 -23.61 -6.08
CA GLN A 87 -11.30 -22.48 -6.27
C GLN A 87 -11.45 -22.09 -7.74
N THR A 88 -10.35 -22.15 -8.51
CA THR A 88 -10.39 -21.91 -9.97
C THR A 88 -11.25 -22.97 -10.66
N ARG A 89 -11.03 -24.26 -10.35
CA ARG A 89 -11.84 -25.35 -10.90
C ARG A 89 -13.33 -25.21 -10.54
N MET A 90 -13.62 -24.81 -9.30
CA MET A 90 -15.00 -24.53 -8.87
C MET A 90 -15.62 -23.39 -9.67
N ASN A 91 -14.88 -22.30 -9.88
CA ASN A 91 -15.34 -21.19 -10.72
C ASN A 91 -15.55 -21.62 -12.19
N ASP A 92 -14.69 -22.47 -12.73
CA ASP A 92 -14.82 -22.95 -14.12
C ASP A 92 -16.04 -23.86 -14.28
N ALA A 93 -16.34 -24.71 -13.28
CA ALA A 93 -17.57 -25.51 -13.25
C ALA A 93 -18.83 -24.62 -13.24
N LEU A 94 -18.81 -23.50 -12.50
CA LEU A 94 -19.92 -22.54 -12.51
C LEU A 94 -20.07 -21.86 -13.88
N ARG A 95 -18.95 -21.54 -14.55
CA ARG A 95 -18.98 -20.99 -15.92
C ARG A 95 -19.54 -21.98 -16.93
N GLU A 96 -19.14 -23.24 -16.82
CA GLU A 96 -19.64 -24.34 -17.66
C GLU A 96 -21.15 -24.48 -17.50
N TRP A 97 -21.62 -24.56 -16.25
CA TRP A 97 -23.05 -24.65 -15.94
C TRP A 97 -23.87 -23.51 -16.56
N LEU A 98 -23.34 -22.27 -16.53
CA LEU A 98 -24.00 -21.11 -17.14
C LEU A 98 -24.09 -21.15 -18.67
N LYS A 99 -23.16 -21.83 -19.36
CA LYS A 99 -23.27 -22.00 -20.83
C LYS A 99 -24.48 -22.84 -21.19
N ASP A 100 -24.73 -23.88 -20.38
CA ASP A 100 -25.80 -24.85 -20.62
C ASP A 100 -27.14 -24.38 -20.04
N HIS A 101 -27.12 -23.48 -19.06
CA HIS A 101 -28.30 -23.01 -18.32
C HIS A 101 -28.47 -21.49 -18.37
N SER A 102 -28.02 -20.85 -19.46
CA SER A 102 -28.34 -19.45 -19.69
C SER A 102 -29.85 -19.29 -19.69
N ALA A 103 -30.38 -18.52 -18.74
CA ALA A 103 -31.76 -18.05 -18.81
C ALA A 103 -31.97 -17.31 -20.15
N PRO A 104 -33.14 -17.43 -20.80
CA PRO A 104 -33.46 -16.68 -22.00
C PRO A 104 -33.48 -15.17 -21.75
#